data_AF-A0A7V5UQ47-F1
#
_entry.id   AF-A0A7V5UQ47-F1
#
_cell.length_a   1.000
_cell.length_b   1.000
_cell.length_c   1.000
_cell.angle_alpha   90.00
_cell.angle_beta   90.00
_cell.angle_gamma   90.00
#
_symmetry.space_group_name_H-M   'P 1'
#
loop_
_entity.id
_entity.type
_entity.pdbx_description
1 polymer ?
#
loop_
_entity_poly.entity_id
_entity_poly.type
_entity_poly.pdbx_seq_one_letter_code
_entity_poly.pdbx_strand_id
1 'polypeptide(L)'
;MIALDLDFLSGFAFFLVLLAIVLAAARLLLGPSVPDRVVAADVLGVITTAGLVWLASLLENAIYLDIALVYGALAFVGVVAVARALESSKSDRGQGE
;
A
#
# COMPACT_ATOMS: atom_id res chain seq x y z
N MET A 1 6.61 33.66 6.08
CA MET A 1 5.63 33.48 5.00
C MET A 1 5.83 32.12 4.34
N ILE A 2 6.93 31.87 3.62
CA ILE A 2 7.23 30.57 2.97
C ILE A 2 7.20 29.36 3.93
N ALA A 3 7.71 29.48 5.15
CA ALA A 3 7.70 28.37 6.12
C ALA A 3 6.29 27.98 6.59
N LEU A 4 5.40 28.97 6.75
CA LEU A 4 4.01 28.76 7.18
C LEU A 4 3.20 27.99 6.12
N ASP A 5 3.49 28.25 4.84
CA ASP A 5 2.86 27.53 3.72
C ASP A 5 3.31 26.06 3.65
N LEU A 6 4.59 25.79 3.96
CA LEU A 6 5.16 24.43 3.93
C LEU A 6 4.70 23.57 5.11
N ASP A 7 4.59 24.17 6.30
CA ASP A 7 4.06 23.50 7.49
C ASP A 7 2.58 23.13 7.33
N PHE A 8 1.79 24.03 6.73
CA PHE A 8 0.39 23.74 6.41
C PHE A 8 0.25 22.61 5.38
N LEU A 9 1.07 22.63 4.33
CA LEU A 9 1.06 21.62 3.28
C LEU A 9 1.46 20.23 3.81
N SER A 10 2.50 20.17 4.64
CA SER A 10 2.96 18.91 5.24
C SER A 10 1.93 18.33 6.22
N GLY A 11 1.29 19.17 7.04
CA GLY A 11 0.18 18.76 7.92
C GLY A 11 -1.02 18.23 7.14
N PHE A 12 -1.38 18.89 6.03
CA PHE A 12 -2.45 18.43 5.15
C PHE A 12 -2.12 17.10 4.48
N ALA A 13 -0.87 16.91 4.00
CA ALA A 13 -0.40 15.65 3.46
C ALA A 13 -0.47 14.51 4.49
N PHE A 14 -0.04 14.76 5.74
CA PHE A 14 -0.14 13.77 6.82
C PHE A 14 -1.58 13.34 7.08
N PHE A 15 -2.50 14.31 7.12
CA PHE A 15 -3.93 14.05 7.28
C PHE A 15 -4.49 13.18 6.15
N LEU A 16 -4.15 13.48 4.89
CA LEU A 16 -4.57 12.67 3.75
C LEU A 16 -4.02 11.25 3.79
N VAL A 17 -2.75 11.08 4.18
CA VAL A 17 -2.13 9.75 4.33
C VAL A 17 -2.83 8.95 5.43
N LEU A 18 -3.09 9.54 6.60
CA LEU A 18 -3.84 8.88 7.66
C LEU A 18 -5.25 8.49 7.22
N LEU A 19 -5.96 9.39 6.53
CA LEU A 19 -7.28 9.10 5.99
C LEU A 19 -7.22 7.94 4.97
N ALA A 20 -6.22 7.94 4.09
CA ALA A 20 -6.00 6.85 3.13
C ALA A 20 -5.76 5.50 3.82
N ILE A 21 -4.95 5.47 4.89
CA ILE A 21 -4.72 4.27 5.69
C ILE A 21 -6.04 3.76 6.28
N VAL A 22 -6.83 4.63 6.89
CA VAL A 22 -8.12 4.25 7.50
C VAL A 22 -9.08 3.70 6.43
N LEU A 23 -9.19 4.36 5.29
CA LEU A 23 -10.08 3.93 4.20
C LEU A 23 -9.62 2.59 3.58
N ALA A 24 -8.32 2.43 3.36
CA ALA A 24 -7.76 1.20 2.81
C ALA A 24 -7.88 0.03 3.80
N ALA A 25 -7.62 0.26 5.09
CA ALA A 25 -7.84 -0.73 6.14
C ALA A 25 -9.32 -1.11 6.27
N ALA A 26 -10.23 -0.13 6.22
CA ALA A 26 -11.66 -0.39 6.21
C ALA A 26 -12.05 -1.28 5.03
N ARG A 27 -11.55 -1.00 3.81
CA ARG A 27 -11.83 -1.82 2.62
C ARG A 27 -11.18 -3.21 2.69
N LEU A 28 -10.02 -3.34 3.31
CA LEU A 28 -9.36 -4.64 3.53
C LEU A 28 -10.21 -5.55 4.44
N LEU A 29 -10.81 -4.99 5.49
CA LEU A 29 -11.62 -5.73 6.45
C LEU A 29 -13.05 -5.99 5.96
N LEU A 30 -13.70 -4.98 5.39
CA LEU A 30 -15.12 -4.98 5.00
C LEU A 30 -15.33 -5.33 3.51
N GLY A 31 -14.27 -5.57 2.74
CA GLY A 31 -14.36 -5.84 1.30
C GLY A 31 -15.26 -7.04 0.96
N PRO A 32 -16.21 -6.90 0.01
CA PRO A 32 -17.19 -7.94 -0.28
C PRO A 32 -16.59 -9.14 -1.01
N SER A 33 -15.58 -8.91 -1.86
CA SER A 33 -14.91 -9.96 -2.62
C SER A 33 -13.45 -10.14 -2.20
N VAL A 34 -12.88 -11.33 -2.44
CA VAL A 34 -11.45 -11.57 -2.20
C VAL A 34 -10.56 -10.63 -3.04
N PRO A 35 -10.82 -10.41 -4.35
CA PRO A 35 -10.06 -9.43 -5.13
C PRO A 35 -10.09 -8.01 -4.55
N ASP A 36 -11.23 -7.55 -4.02
CA ASP A 36 -11.33 -6.21 -3.38
C ASP A 36 -10.38 -6.08 -2.19
N ARG A 37 -10.27 -7.14 -1.39
CA ARG A 37 -9.39 -7.19 -0.21
C ARG A 37 -7.92 -7.21 -0.63
N VAL A 38 -7.58 -7.94 -1.69
CA VAL A 38 -6.21 -7.99 -2.23
C VAL A 38 -5.77 -6.62 -2.74
N VAL A 39 -6.63 -5.92 -3.48
CA VAL A 39 -6.35 -4.55 -3.94
C VAL A 39 -6.21 -3.58 -2.77
N ALA A 40 -7.05 -3.71 -1.73
CA ALA A 40 -6.92 -2.89 -0.52
C ALA A 40 -5.59 -3.13 0.22
N ALA A 41 -5.10 -4.37 0.25
CA ALA A 41 -3.79 -4.70 0.82
C ALA A 41 -2.64 -4.09 -0.01
N ASP A 42 -2.74 -4.11 -1.33
CA ASP A 42 -1.76 -3.46 -2.23
C ASP A 42 -1.66 -1.96 -1.97
N VAL A 43 -2.81 -1.28 -1.85
CA VAL A 43 -2.87 0.15 -1.53
C VAL A 43 -2.19 0.45 -0.18
N LEU A 44 -2.38 -0.38 0.85
CA LEU A 44 -1.67 -0.22 2.13
C LEU A 44 -0.15 -0.41 1.98
N GLY A 45 0.28 -1.31 1.10
CA GLY A 45 1.69 -1.49 0.76
C GLY A 45 2.27 -0.25 0.08
N VAL A 46 1.56 0.35 -0.87
CA VAL A 46 1.97 1.60 -1.52
C VAL A 46 2.07 2.75 -0.50
N ILE A 47 1.07 2.89 0.38
CA ILE A 47 1.10 3.92 1.44
C ILE A 47 2.30 3.71 2.37
N THR A 48 2.60 2.47 2.74
CA THR A 48 3.75 2.12 3.58
C THR A 48 5.07 2.46 2.88
N THR A 49 5.18 2.15 1.59
CA THR A 49 6.35 2.49 0.76
C THR A 49 6.58 4.00 0.73
N ALA A 50 5.52 4.77 0.48
CA ALA A 50 5.58 6.23 0.49
C ALA A 50 5.96 6.77 1.89
N GLY A 51 5.44 6.15 2.96
CA GLY A 51 5.80 6.47 4.34
C GLY A 51 7.28 6.23 4.65
N LEU A 52 7.88 5.17 4.11
CA LEU A 52 9.32 4.91 4.25
C LEU A 52 10.18 5.96 3.54
N VAL A 53 9.76 6.39 2.34
CA VAL A 53 10.44 7.50 1.63
C VAL A 53 10.33 8.80 2.42
N TRP A 54 9.17 9.09 3.00
CA TRP A 54 9.02 10.25 3.86
C TRP A 54 9.86 10.15 5.13
N LEU A 55 9.92 8.98 5.75
CA LEU A 55 10.76 8.73 6.92
C LEU A 55 12.26 8.90 6.60
N ALA A 56 12.70 8.51 5.41
CA ALA A 56 14.06 8.75 4.92
C ALA A 56 14.42 10.25 4.91
N SER A 57 13.46 11.09 4.49
CA SER A 57 13.59 12.55 4.50
C SER A 57 13.62 13.10 5.93
N LEU A 58 12.74 12.62 6.82
CA LEU A 58 12.66 13.09 8.21
C LEU A 58 13.90 12.73 9.03
N LEU A 59 14.48 11.55 8.80
CA LEU A 59 15.63 11.05 9.53
C LEU A 59 16.96 11.30 8.81
N GLU A 60 16.93 11.97 7.66
CA GLU A 60 18.08 12.27 6.80
C GLU A 60 18.97 11.04 6.54
N ASN A 61 18.34 9.87 6.39
CA ASN A 61 19.03 8.59 6.29
C ASN A 61 18.55 7.79 5.07
N ALA A 62 19.46 7.58 4.12
CA ALA A 62 19.18 6.89 2.87
C ALA A 62 18.82 5.40 3.04
N ILE A 63 19.15 4.77 4.16
CA ILE A 63 18.81 3.35 4.42
C ILE A 63 17.29 3.11 4.30
N TYR A 64 16.47 4.09 4.69
CA TYR A 64 15.01 3.97 4.57
C TYR A 64 14.54 3.98 3.10
N LEU A 65 15.30 4.57 2.16
CA LEU A 65 15.02 4.47 0.74
C LEU A 65 15.31 3.06 0.21
N ASP A 66 16.40 2.44 0.65
CA ASP A 66 16.71 1.05 0.29
C ASP A 66 15.60 0.11 0.80
N ILE A 67 15.14 0.31 2.04
CA ILE A 67 14.01 -0.42 2.61
C ILE A 67 12.73 -0.18 1.79
N ALA A 68 12.45 1.06 1.38
CA ALA A 68 11.28 1.40 0.56
C ALA A 68 11.31 0.68 -0.79
N LEU A 69 12.46 0.67 -1.48
CA LEU A 69 12.63 0.00 -2.76
C LEU A 69 12.42 -1.51 -2.65
N VAL A 70 13.02 -2.16 -1.64
CA VAL A 70 12.84 -3.59 -1.39
C VAL A 70 11.40 -3.90 -1.02
N TYR A 71 10.80 -3.12 -0.12
CA TYR A 71 9.42 -3.31 0.30
C TYR A 71 8.44 -3.18 -0.87
N GLY A 72 8.61 -2.16 -1.72
CA GLY A 72 7.78 -1.98 -2.92
C GLY A 72 7.86 -3.14 -3.90
N ALA A 73 9.08 -3.67 -4.14
CA ALA A 73 9.27 -4.85 -4.97
C ALA A 73 8.59 -6.09 -4.37
N LEU A 74 8.74 -6.31 -3.06
CA LEU A 74 8.11 -7.43 -2.35
C LEU A 74 6.58 -7.33 -2.35
N ALA A 75 6.03 -6.13 -2.12
CA ALA A 75 4.59 -5.89 -2.14
C ALA A 75 3.99 -6.23 -3.52
N PHE A 76 4.62 -5.74 -4.59
CA PHE A 76 4.21 -6.02 -5.96
C PHE A 76 4.24 -7.53 -6.27
N VAL A 77 5.36 -8.20 -5.96
CA VAL A 77 5.49 -9.66 -6.16
C VAL A 77 4.44 -10.42 -5.36
N GLY A 78 4.17 -10.01 -4.12
CA GLY A 78 3.15 -10.61 -3.27
C GLY A 78 1.75 -10.55 -3.89
N VAL A 79 1.36 -9.39 -4.42
CA VAL A 79 0.06 -9.21 -5.07
C VAL A 79 -0.07 -10.04 -6.34
N VAL A 80 0.98 -10.09 -7.17
CA VAL A 80 1.01 -10.94 -8.37
C VAL A 80 0.88 -12.43 -8.00
N ALA A 81 1.60 -12.87 -6.95
CA ALA A 81 1.52 -14.25 -6.47
C ALA A 81 0.09 -14.60 -6.00
N VAL A 82 -0.55 -13.71 -5.24
CA VAL A 82 -1.94 -13.89 -4.80
C VAL A 82 -2.90 -13.91 -5.98
N ALA A 83 -2.75 -13.01 -6.96
CA ALA A 83 -3.59 -12.99 -8.16
C ALA A 83 -3.52 -14.31 -8.93
N ARG A 84 -2.31 -14.86 -9.11
CA ARG A 84 -2.09 -16.15 -9.78
C ARG A 84 -2.67 -17.32 -8.99
N ALA A 85 -2.57 -17.31 -7.66
CA ALA A 85 -3.17 -18.33 -6.82
C ALA A 85 -4.72 -18.34 -6.92
N LEU A 86 -5.33 -17.17 -7.00
CA LEU A 86 -6.78 -17.02 -7.18
C LEU A 86 -7.24 -17.51 -8.56
N GLU A 87 -6.48 -17.21 -9.61
CA GLU A 87 -6.73 -17.70 -10.98
C GLU A 87 -6.64 -19.24 -11.06
N SER A 88 -5.57 -19.81 -10.51
CA SER A 88 -5.37 -21.27 -10.48
C SER A 88 -6.51 -21.99 -9.75
N SER A 89 -7.00 -21.42 -8.63
CA SER A 89 -8.12 -21.99 -7.86
C SER A 89 -9.45 -21.96 -8.62
N LYS A 90 -9.60 -21.05 -9.59
CA LYS A 90 -10.81 -20.98 -10.44
C LYS A 90 -10.80 -22.03 -11.54
N SER A 91 -9.62 -22.35 -12.09
CA SER A 91 -9.45 -23.33 -13.19
C SER A 91 -9.71 -24.78 -12.75
N ASP A 92 -9.48 -25.12 -11.48
CA ASP A 92 -9.64 -26.49 -10.96
C ASP A 92 -11.12 -26.86 -10.73
N ARG A 93 -11.99 -25.87 -10.50
CA ARG A 93 -13.44 -26.06 -10.30
C ARG A 93 -14.24 -26.25 -11.59
N GLY A 94 -13.62 -26.02 -12.76
CA GLY A 94 -14.26 -26.14 -14.08
C GLY A 94 -14.02 -27.48 -14.79
N GLN A 95 -13.31 -28.43 -14.17
CA GLN A 95 -12.99 -29.75 -14.76
C GLN A 95 -13.88 -30.89 -14.25
N GLY A 96 -14.96 -30.57 -13.53
CA GLY A 96 -15.91 -31.54 -12.98
C GLY A 96 -17.30 -31.53 -13.63
N GLU A 97 -17.50 -30.77 -14.71
CA GLU A 97 -18.74 -30.75 -15.51
C GLU A 97 -18.54 -31.40 -16.88
#